data_AF-A0A8T4JF92-F1
#
_entry.id   AF-A0A8T4JF92-F1
#
_cell.length_a   1.000
_cell.length_b   1.000
_cell.length_c   1.000
_cell.angle_alpha   90.00
_cell.angle_beta   90.00
_cell.angle_gamma   90.00
#
_symmetry.space_group_name_H-M   'P 1'
#
loop_
_entity.id
_entity.type
_entity.pdbx_description
1 polymer ?
#
loop_
_entity_poly.entity_id
_entity_poly.type
_entity_poly.pdbx_seq_one_letter_code
_entity_poly.pdbx_strand_id
1 'polypeptide(L)'
;GAETKLNIYMRASEFLREIYAKHTDETILLVGHNGINKALIHAITNQDPEKLLKKHSNTLRFGNTSVSIFTIDDKSYEIELLNCTEHLE
;
A
#
# COMPACT_ATOMS: atom_id res chain seq x y z
N GLY A 1 -16.42 -19.13 1.59
CA GLY A 1 -15.64 -18.61 0.45
C GLY A 1 -15.38 -17.13 0.66
N ALA A 2 -14.22 -16.79 1.22
CA ALA A 2 -13.76 -15.40 1.36
C ALA A 2 -12.27 -15.34 0.96
N GLU A 3 -11.84 -14.23 0.38
CA GLU A 3 -10.45 -14.00 -0.02
C GLU A 3 -9.54 -13.93 1.22
N THR A 4 -8.35 -14.52 1.16
CA THR A 4 -7.37 -14.47 2.26
C THR A 4 -6.52 -13.20 2.19
N LYS A 5 -5.96 -12.77 3.32
CA LYS A 5 -5.01 -11.63 3.35
C LYS A 5 -3.79 -11.86 2.46
N LEU A 6 -3.34 -13.11 2.36
CA LEU A 6 -2.23 -13.50 1.49
C LEU A 6 -2.60 -13.29 0.01
N ASN A 7 -3.81 -13.67 -0.40
CA ASN A 7 -4.27 -13.46 -1.77
C ASN A 7 -4.34 -11.97 -2.13
N ILE A 8 -4.86 -11.13 -1.22
CA ILE A 8 -4.88 -9.67 -1.41
C ILE A 8 -3.45 -9.13 -1.57
N TYR A 9 -2.51 -9.58 -0.75
CA TYR A 9 -1.11 -9.16 -0.83
C TYR A 9 -0.44 -9.57 -2.15
N MET A 10 -0.62 -10.83 -2.57
CA MET A 10 -0.05 -11.31 -3.84
C MET A 10 -0.56 -10.47 -5.02
N ARG A 11 -1.87 -10.22 -5.06
CA ARG A 11 -2.49 -9.39 -6.09
C ARG A 11 -2.02 -7.92 -6.03
N ALA A 12 -1.88 -7.35 -4.83
CA ALA A 12 -1.35 -6.00 -4.67
C ALA A 12 0.10 -5.88 -5.15
N SER A 13 0.93 -6.89 -4.87
CA SER A 13 2.34 -6.93 -5.27
C SER A 13 2.50 -7.08 -6.78
N GLU A 14 1.65 -7.91 -7.42
CA GLU A 14 1.61 -8.04 -8.87
C GLU A 14 1.16 -6.74 -9.54
N PHE A 15 0.08 -6.15 -9.06
CA PHE A 15 -0.42 -4.85 -9.54
C PHE A 15 0.65 -3.75 -9.43
N LEU A 16 1.36 -3.64 -8.31
CA LEU A 16 2.44 -2.66 -8.16
C LEU A 16 3.57 -2.86 -9.17
N ARG A 17 3.94 -4.10 -9.48
CA ARG A 17 4.98 -4.41 -10.48
C ARG A 17 4.57 -3.94 -11.87
N GLU A 18 3.31 -4.17 -12.24
CA GLU A 18 2.76 -3.73 -13.53
C GLU A 18 2.73 -2.20 -13.63
N ILE A 19 2.26 -1.55 -12.56
CA ILE A 19 2.18 -0.09 -12.50
C ILE A 19 3.56 0.56 -12.55
N TYR A 20 4.52 0.04 -11.80
CA TYR A 20 5.90 0.53 -11.79
C TYR A 20 6.54 0.44 -13.18
N ALA A 21 6.35 -0.68 -13.88
CA ALA A 21 6.88 -0.87 -15.23
C ALA A 21 6.20 0.02 -16.29
N LYS A 22 4.96 0.44 -16.05
CA LYS A 22 4.17 1.23 -17.00
C LYS A 22 4.31 2.74 -16.80
N HIS A 23 4.53 3.18 -15.56
CA HIS A 23 4.48 4.58 -15.15
C HIS A 23 5.81 5.02 -14.52
N THR A 24 6.89 4.92 -15.29
CA THR A 24 8.23 5.38 -14.87
C THR A 24 8.28 6.90 -14.85
N ASP A 25 8.84 7.48 -13.79
CA ASP A 25 8.97 8.93 -13.59
C ASP A 25 7.63 9.72 -13.59
N GLU A 26 6.52 9.04 -13.30
CA GLU A 26 5.18 9.62 -13.25
C GLU A 26 4.61 9.65 -11.83
N THR A 27 3.78 10.65 -11.53
CA THR A 27 2.94 10.65 -10.33
C THR A 27 1.61 9.95 -10.62
N ILE A 28 1.31 8.91 -9.85
CA ILE A 28 0.06 8.14 -9.98
C ILE A 28 -0.81 8.27 -8.74
N LEU A 29 -2.13 8.20 -8.92
CA LEU A 29 -3.10 8.14 -7.83
C LEU A 29 -3.77 6.77 -7.80
N LEU A 30 -3.62 6.07 -6.67
CA LEU A 30 -4.31 4.81 -6.41
C LEU A 30 -5.42 5.04 -5.38
N VAL A 31 -6.66 4.74 -5.77
CA VAL A 31 -7.84 4.83 -4.89
C VAL A 31 -8.37 3.43 -4.61
N GLY A 32 -8.51 3.10 -3.34
CA GLY A 32 -8.95 1.79 -2.90
C GLY A 32 -9.48 1.80 -1.48
N HIS A 33 -9.75 0.61 -0.97
CA HIS A 33 -10.27 0.41 0.38
C HIS A 33 -9.17 0.01 1.35
N ASN A 34 -9.44 0.17 2.65
CA ASN A 34 -8.52 -0.14 3.75
C ASN A 34 -7.72 -1.46 3.56
N GLY A 35 -8.37 -2.55 3.15
CA GLY A 35 -7.70 -3.85 2.98
C GLY A 35 -6.63 -3.87 1.88
N ILE A 36 -6.99 -3.40 0.68
CA ILE A 36 -6.06 -3.37 -0.46
C ILE A 36 -5.00 -2.28 -0.29
N ASN A 37 -5.35 -1.11 0.26
CA ASN A 37 -4.39 -0.02 0.49
C ASN A 37 -3.29 -0.45 1.46
N LYS A 38 -3.63 -1.18 2.53
CA LYS A 38 -2.63 -1.78 3.42
C LYS A 38 -1.74 -2.75 2.67
N ALA A 39 -2.31 -3.66 1.90
CA ALA A 39 -1.55 -4.64 1.13
C ALA A 39 -0.56 -3.97 0.15
N LEU A 40 -0.98 -2.89 -0.53
CA LEU A 40 -0.12 -2.08 -1.40
C LEU A 40 1.03 -1.45 -0.60
N ILE A 41 0.74 -0.80 0.52
CA ILE A 41 1.78 -0.16 1.37
C ILE A 41 2.78 -1.20 1.88
N HIS A 42 2.32 -2.39 2.27
CA HIS A 42 3.22 -3.46 2.69
C HIS A 42 4.10 -3.98 1.54
N ALA A 43 3.55 -4.07 0.34
CA ALA A 43 4.31 -4.45 -0.85
C ALA A 43 5.36 -3.39 -1.24
N ILE A 44 5.00 -2.10 -1.18
CA ILE A 44 5.94 -0.97 -1.39
C ILE A 44 7.06 -1.02 -0.36
N THR A 45 6.72 -1.21 0.92
CA THR A 45 7.69 -1.15 2.03
C THR A 45 8.54 -2.41 2.18
N ASN A 46 8.45 -3.34 1.22
CA ASN A 46 9.13 -4.64 1.18
C ASN A 46 9.04 -5.42 2.52
N GLN A 47 7.90 -5.31 3.21
CA GLN A 47 7.68 -6.04 4.44
C GLN A 47 7.36 -7.50 4.13
N ASP A 48 8.15 -8.40 4.72
CA ASP A 48 7.99 -9.85 4.65
C ASP A 48 6.50 -10.27 4.78
N PRO A 49 5.96 -11.08 3.84
CA PRO A 49 4.61 -11.64 3.90
C PRO A 49 4.26 -12.33 5.23
N GLU A 50 5.24 -12.91 5.93
CA GLU A 50 5.03 -13.45 7.27
C GLU A 50 4.86 -12.36 8.33
N LYS A 51 5.61 -11.26 8.23
CA LYS A 51 5.40 -10.07 9.08
C LYS A 51 4.03 -9.46 8.80
N LEU A 52 3.56 -9.50 7.56
CA LEU A 52 2.19 -9.15 7.21
C LEU A 52 1.16 -9.98 7.99
N LEU A 53 1.31 -11.30 8.05
CA LEU A 53 0.40 -12.20 8.78
C LEU A 53 0.51 -12.03 10.31
N LYS A 54 1.72 -11.80 10.85
CA LYS A 54 1.98 -11.63 12.30
C LYS A 54 1.66 -10.22 12.82
N LYS A 55 1.88 -9.19 12.02
CA LYS A 55 1.75 -7.76 12.38
C LYS A 55 0.39 -7.16 12.00
N HIS A 56 -0.43 -7.86 11.18
CA HIS A 56 -1.84 -7.50 10.91
C HIS A 56 -2.79 -7.67 12.12
N SER A 57 -2.26 -7.76 13.33
CA SER A 57 -3.00 -7.48 14.55
C SER A 57 -3.28 -5.96 14.62
N ASN A 58 -4.40 -5.56 14.02
CA ASN A 58 -5.27 -4.43 14.41
C ASN A 58 -4.72 -3.01 14.60
N THR A 59 -3.43 -2.72 14.43
CA THR A 59 -2.83 -1.49 14.94
C THR A 59 -2.87 -0.27 14.02
N LEU A 60 -2.86 -0.46 12.68
CA LEU A 60 -2.96 0.67 11.75
C LEU A 60 -4.29 0.62 10.98
N ARG A 61 -5.23 1.50 11.33
CA ARG A 61 -6.46 1.75 10.55
C ARG A 61 -6.28 3.05 9.78
N PHE A 62 -6.49 3.02 8.46
CA PHE A 62 -6.47 4.23 7.66
C PHE A 62 -7.81 4.94 7.79
N GLY A 63 -7.75 6.25 7.96
CA GLY A 63 -8.92 7.13 7.93
C GLY A 63 -9.63 7.04 6.58
N ASN A 64 -10.93 7.30 6.57
CA ASN A 64 -11.62 7.47 5.30
C ASN A 64 -11.04 8.68 4.57
N THR A 65 -10.92 8.56 3.25
CA THR A 65 -10.32 9.56 2.36
C THR A 65 -8.92 10.03 2.77
N SER A 66 -8.21 9.28 3.62
CA SER A 66 -6.84 9.67 3.99
C SER A 66 -5.88 9.52 2.82
N VAL A 67 -4.90 10.42 2.78
CA VAL A 67 -3.89 10.47 1.73
C VAL A 67 -2.56 9.93 2.26
N SER A 68 -1.93 9.09 1.44
CA SER A 68 -0.58 8.59 1.66
C SER A 68 0.23 8.78 0.39
N ILE A 69 1.46 9.28 0.54
CA ILE A 69 2.37 9.61 -0.55
C ILE A 69 3.66 8.85 -0.34
N PHE A 70 4.10 8.15 -1.38
CA PHE A 70 5.35 7.41 -1.41
C PHE A 70 6.11 7.77 -2.68
N THR A 71 7.40 8.01 -2.55
CA THR A 71 8.33 8.05 -3.68
C THR A 71 9.03 6.70 -3.77
N ILE A 72 9.08 6.10 -4.95
CA ILE A 72 9.55 4.73 -5.17
C ILE A 72 10.61 4.73 -6.27
N ASP A 73 11.80 4.24 -5.94
CA ASP A 73 12.89 3.97 -6.86
C ASP A 73 13.11 2.45 -7.01
N ASP A 74 14.00 2.03 -7.91
CA ASP A 74 14.28 0.61 -8.22
C ASP A 74 14.54 -0.27 -6.97
N LYS A 75 15.13 0.31 -5.91
CA LYS A 75 15.59 -0.43 -4.73
C LYS A 75 15.17 0.19 -3.41
N SER A 76 14.49 1.33 -3.43
CA SER A 76 14.17 2.11 -2.25
C SER A 76 12.80 2.74 -2.36
N TYR A 77 12.25 3.09 -1.20
CA TYR A 77 11.06 3.90 -1.11
C TYR A 77 11.26 4.95 -0.02
N GLU A 78 10.58 6.07 -0.17
CA GLU A 78 10.43 7.10 0.85
C GLU A 78 8.95 7.26 1.18
N ILE A 79 8.65 7.49 2.46
CA ILE A 79 7.29 7.78 2.93
C ILE A 79 7.22 9.28 3.18
N GLU A 80 6.61 10.03 2.27
CA GLU A 80 6.47 11.48 2.39
C GLU A 80 5.27 11.85 3.27
N LEU A 81 4.18 11.08 3.15
CA LEU A 81 2.95 11.31 3.89
C LEU A 81 2.26 9.97 4.18
N LEU A 82 1.75 9.79 5.40
CA LEU A 82 1.06 8.57 5.78
C LEU A 82 -0.26 8.87 6.49
N ASN A 83 -1.37 8.41 5.91
CA ASN A 83 -2.69 8.45 6.53
C ASN A 83 -3.14 9.87 6.95
N CYS A 84 -2.82 10.88 6.15
CA CYS A 84 -3.17 12.27 6.42
C CYS A 84 -4.65 12.55 6.09
N THR A 85 -5.34 13.21 7.01
CA THR A 85 -6.75 13.62 6.87
C THR A 85 -6.94 15.12 7.07
N GLU A 86 -5.87 15.93 7.06
CA GLU A 86 -5.93 17.37 7.35
C GLU A 86 -6.89 18.13 6.42
N HIS A 87 -7.07 17.67 5.18
CA HIS A 87 -8.00 18.27 4.22
C HIS A 87 -9.49 18.09 4.58
N LEU A 88 -9.82 17.30 5.60
CA LEU A 88 -11.18 17.09 6.08
C LEU A 88 -11.55 18.01 7.25
N GLU A 89 -10.60 18.79 7.77
CA GLU A 89 -10.78 19.73 8.88
C GLU A 89 -11.18 21.13 8.41
#